data_AF-A0A6A7K454-F1
#
_entry.id   AF-A0A6A7K454-F1
#
_cell.length_a   1.000
_cell.length_b   1.000
_cell.length_c   1.000
_cell.angle_alpha   90.00
_cell.angle_beta   90.00
_cell.angle_gamma   90.00
#
_symmetry.space_group_name_H-M   'P 1'
#
loop_
_entity.id
_entity.type
_entity.pdbx_description
1 polymer ?
#
loop_
_entity_poly.entity_id
_entity_poly.type
_entity_poly.pdbx_seq_one_letter_code
_entity_poly.pdbx_strand_id
1 'polypeptide(L)' 'MGDSTFFANITDEYFLKAVEKNEQQFGSTDTLKVKLKTEQYLDKNGKLKSDYTVTKVLDHIKGSEEIELDLFDNND' A
#
# COMPACT_ATOMS: atom_id res chain seq x y z
N MET A 1 -6.25 -14.47 8.07
CA MET A 1 -6.03 -13.55 9.21
C MET A 1 -4.99 -12.54 8.77
N GLY A 2 -5.40 -11.39 8.24
CA GLY A 2 -4.49 -10.43 7.61
C GLY A 2 -5.08 -9.04 7.51
N ASP A 3 -5.98 -8.68 8.43
CA ASP A 3 -6.80 -7.47 8.35
C ASP A 3 -6.37 -6.45 9.41
N SER A 4 -5.08 -6.11 9.39
CA SER A 4 -4.56 -5.02 10.22
C SER A 4 -4.36 -3.83 9.30
N THR A 5 -5.39 -2.99 9.13
CA THR A 5 -5.22 -1.70 8.48
C THR A 5 -4.50 -0.78 9.46
N PHE A 6 -3.28 -0.36 9.09
CA PHE A 6 -2.51 0.59 9.86
C PHE A 6 -2.03 1.72 8.95
N PHE A 7 -1.84 2.89 9.53
CA PHE A 7 -1.24 4.01 8.83
C PHE A 7 0.29 3.87 8.85
N ALA A 8 0.90 4.03 7.68
CA ALA A 8 2.35 4.03 7.53
C ALA A 8 2.78 5.22 6.68
N ASN A 9 3.94 5.80 7.01
CA ASN A 9 4.57 6.83 6.19
C ASN A 9 5.43 6.19 5.11
N ILE A 10 5.35 6.68 3.87
CA ILE A 10 6.23 6.24 2.79
C ILE A 10 7.30 7.30 2.59
N THR A 11 8.56 6.95 2.86
CA THR A 11 9.72 7.85 2.71
C THR A 11 10.64 7.43 1.57
N ASP A 12 10.20 6.50 0.73
CA ASP A 12 10.99 6.06 -0.43
C ASP A 12 10.95 7.11 -1.53
N GLU A 13 12.03 7.89 -1.66
CA GLU A 13 12.13 8.97 -2.64
C GLU A 13 12.02 8.47 -4.09
N TYR A 14 12.47 7.26 -4.38
CA TYR A 14 12.39 6.68 -5.72
C TYR A 14 10.94 6.43 -6.13
N PHE A 15 10.17 5.78 -5.25
CA PHE A 15 8.75 5.55 -5.45
C PHE A 15 7.96 6.86 -5.52
N LEU A 16 8.20 7.80 -4.59
CA LEU A 16 7.51 9.10 -4.60
C LEU A 16 7.75 9.85 -5.92
N LYS A 17 8.99 9.88 -6.42
CA LYS A 17 9.32 10.48 -7.72
C LYS A 17 8.67 9.74 -8.90
N ALA A 18 8.63 8.41 -8.86
CA ALA A 18 7.99 7.61 -9.90
C ALA A 18 6.47 7.85 -9.95
N VAL A 19 5.83 8.02 -8.79
CA VAL A 19 4.41 8.38 -8.68
C VAL A 19 4.17 9.81 -9.17
N GLU A 20 4.98 10.79 -8.73
CA GLU A 20 4.89 12.18 -9.21
C GLU A 20 5.05 12.29 -10.72
N LYS A 21 5.97 11.51 -11.30
CA LYS A 21 6.20 11.47 -12.75
C LYS A 21 5.17 10.63 -13.51
N ASN A 22 4.19 10.05 -12.82
CA ASN A 22 3.20 9.14 -13.41
C ASN A 22 3.84 7.90 -14.07
N GLU A 23 5.09 7.57 -13.72
CA GLU A 23 5.77 6.34 -14.17
C GLU A 23 5.21 5.10 -13.46
N GLN A 24 4.72 5.28 -12.22
CA GLN A 24 4.10 4.22 -11.44
C GLN A 24 2.74 4.68 -10.91
N GLN A 25 1.67 4.00 -11.33
CA GLN A 25 0.33 4.21 -10.78
C GLN A 25 0.14 3.34 -9.55
N PHE A 26 -0.28 3.92 -8.44
CA PHE A 26 -0.66 3.21 -7.24
C PHE A 26 -2.14 3.47 -6.96
N GLY A 27 -2.98 2.46 -7.15
CA GLY A 27 -4.41 2.45 -6.89
C GLY A 27 -4.76 1.62 -5.66
N SER A 28 -6.02 1.72 -5.24
CA SER A 28 -6.52 1.10 -3.99
C SER A 28 -6.50 -0.43 -3.99
N THR A 29 -6.42 -1.06 -5.17
CA THR A 29 -6.37 -2.52 -5.33
C THR A 29 -4.94 -3.05 -5.47
N ASP A 30 -3.96 -2.16 -5.63
CA ASP A 30 -2.57 -2.52 -5.83
C ASP A 30 -1.91 -3.03 -4.54
N THR A 31 -1.07 -4.05 -4.68
CA THR A 31 -0.29 -4.60 -3.56
C THR A 31 1.18 -4.24 -3.72
N LEU A 32 1.76 -3.63 -2.69
CA LEU A 32 3.17 -3.27 -2.67
C LEU A 32 3.95 -4.20 -1.75
N LYS A 33 5.04 -4.79 -2.26
CA LYS A 33 6.07 -5.40 -1.42
C LYS A 33 7.04 -4.31 -1.00
N VAL A 34 7.12 -4.08 0.30
CA VAL A 34 7.89 -2.95 0.84
C VAL A 34 8.83 -3.37 1.94
N LYS A 35 9.91 -2.60 2.14
CA LYS A 35 10.69 -2.61 3.37
C LYS A 35 9.99 -1.72 4.39
N LEU A 36 9.40 -2.36 5.39
CA LEU A 36 8.75 -1.69 6.51
C LEU A 36 9.74 -1.58 7.67
N LYS A 37 9.91 -0.36 8.18
CA LYS A 37 10.57 -0.06 9.45
C LYS A 37 9.49 0.11 10.51
N THR A 38 9.53 -0.71 11.55
CA THR A 38 8.62 -0.64 12.69
C THR A 38 9.38 -0.10 13.89
N GLU A 39 8.92 1.02 14.44
CA GLU A 39 9.50 1.65 15.62
C GLU A 39 8.47 1.64 16.73
N GLN A 40 8.76 0.91 17.80
CA GLN A 40 7.89 0.84 18.97
C GLN A 40 8.50 1.63 20.11
N TYR A 41 7.71 2.53 20.68
CA TYR A 41 8.13 3.37 21.79
C TYR A 41 7.00 3.57 22.78
N LEU A 42 7.37 3.79 24.04
CA LEU A 42 6.44 4.15 25.09
C LEU A 42 6.19 5.66 25.03
N ASP A 43 4.92 6.03 24.83
CA ASP A 43 4.47 7.41 24.97
C ASP A 43 4.63 7.86 26.43
N LYS A 44 4.65 9.17 26.68
CA LYS A 44 4.80 9.76 28.03
C LYS A 44 3.76 9.25 29.04
N ASN A 45 2.65 8.70 28.55
CA ASN A 45 1.58 8.10 29.35
C ASN A 45 1.72 6.58 29.57
N GLY A 46 2.85 5.97 29.21
CA GLY A 46 3.08 4.53 29.34
C GLY A 46 2.32 3.67 28.32
N LYS A 47 1.80 4.27 27.23
CA LYS A 47 1.16 3.55 26.13
C LYS A 47 2.18 3.16 25.07
N LEU A 48 2.17 1.90 24.65
CA LEU A 48 2.99 1.43 23.53
C LEU A 48 2.44 2.02 22.23
N LYS A 49 3.21 2.86 21.56
CA LYS A 49 2.96 3.32 20.19
C LYS A 49 3.85 2.54 19.24
N SER A 50 3.31 2.28 18.05
CA SER A 50 4.04 1.67 16.94
C SER A 50 3.95 2.62 15.75
N ASP A 51 5.09 3.11 15.30
CA ASP A 51 5.21 3.87 14.06
C ASP A 51 5.70 2.94 12.95
N TYR A 52 5.05 3.06 11.79
CA TYR A 52 5.34 2.25 10.62
C TYR A 52 5.82 3.17 9.51
N THR A 53 7.04 2.94 9.02
CA THR A 53 7.61 3.71 7.94
C THR A 53 8.07 2.79 6.83
N VAL A 54 7.49 2.93 5.65
CA VAL A 54 7.95 2.29 4.42
C VAL A 54 9.19 3.02 3.92
N THR A 55 10.35 2.40 4.11
CA THR A 55 11.64 2.99 3.72
C THR A 55 11.98 2.72 2.26
N LYS A 56 11.42 1.64 1.68
CA LYS A 56 11.68 1.27 0.29
C LYS A 56 10.57 0.42 -0.31
N VAL A 57 10.17 0.70 -1.55
CA VAL A 57 9.31 -0.20 -2.33
C VAL A 57 10.18 -1.17 -3.12
N LEU A 58 9.93 -2.47 -2.96
CA LEU A 58 10.71 -3.55 -3.59
C LEU A 58 10.00 -4.11 -4.83
N ASP A 59 8.68 -4.24 -4.76
CA ASP A 59 7.87 -4.82 -5.83
C ASP A 59 6.48 -4.18 -5.81
N HIS A 60 5.89 -3.99 -7.00
CA HIS A 60 4.55 -3.47 -7.17
C HIS A 60 3.75 -4.48 -7.98
N ILE A 61 2.82 -5.15 -7.30
CA ILE A 61 1.91 -6.11 -7.88
C ILE A 61 0.64 -5.34 -8.18
N LYS A 62 0.33 -5.19 -9.46
CA LYS A 62 -0.92 -4.54 -9.84
C LYS A 62 -2.10 -5.35 -9.33
N GLY A 63 -3.02 -4.66 -8.67
CA GLY A 63 -4.30 -5.25 -8.30
C GLY A 63 -4.97 -5.73 -9.57
N SER A 64 -5.60 -6.90 -9.52
CA SER A 64 -6.45 -7.33 -10.62
C SER A 64 -7.44 -6.19 -10.91
N GLU A 65 -7.43 -5.68 -12.13
CA GLU A 65 -8.54 -4.87 -12.61
C GLU A 65 -9.80 -5.71 -12.35
N GLU A 66 -10.79 -5.14 -11.64
CA GLU A 66 -12.10 -5.76 -11.60
C GLU A 66 -12.47 -5.99 -13.06
N ILE A 67 -12.47 -7.25 -13.49
CA ILE A 67 -12.97 -7.61 -14.80
C ILE A 67 -14.42 -7.16 -14.71
N GLU A 68 -14.79 -6.08 -15.40
CA GLU A 68 -16.18 -5.74 -15.62
C GLU A 68 -16.79 -7.01 -16.21
N LEU A 69 -17.51 -7.75 -15.37
CA LEU A 69 -18.26 -8.90 -15.79
C LEU A 69 -19.40 -8.30 -16.61
N ASP A 70 -19.19 -8.21 -17.92
CA ASP A 70 -20.19 -7.80 -18.90
C ASP A 70 -21.30 -8.86 -18.86
N LEU A 71 -22.22 -8.71 -17.89
CA LEU A 71 -23.42 -9.53 -17.73
C LEU A 71 -24.47 -9.19 -18.82
N PHE A 72 -24.02 -8.96 -20.05
CA PHE A 72 -24.90 -8.94 -21.21
C PHE A 72 -24.90 -10.32 -21.85
N ASP A 73 -25.44 -11.30 -21.11
CA ASP A 73 -26.03 -12.47 -21.77
C ASP A 73 -27.35 -12.00 -22.41
N ASN A 74 -27.21 -11.38 -23.59
CA ASN A 74 -28.28 -11.39 -24.57
C ASN A 74 -28.29 -12.80 -25.18
N ASN A 75 -29.23 -13.65 -24.79
CA ASN A 75 -29.85 -14.67 -25.67
C ASN A 75 -31.04 -15.36 -24.97
N ASP A 76 -32.26 -14.85 -25.20
CA ASP A 76 -33.34 -15.51 -25.99
C ASP A 76 -34.63 -14.68 -25.88
#